data_AF-A0AAU7EKC0-F1
#
_entry.id   AF-A0AAU7EKC0-F1
#
_cell.length_a   1.000
_cell.length_b   1.000
_cell.length_c   1.000
_cell.angle_alpha   90.00
_cell.angle_beta   90.00
_cell.angle_gamma   90.00
#
_symmetry.space_group_name_H-M   'P 1'
#
loop_
_entity.id
_entity.type
_entity.pdbx_description
1 polymer ?
#
loop_
_entity_poly.entity_id
_entity_poly.type
_entity_poly.pdbx_seq_one_letter_code
_entity_poly.pdbx_strand_id
1 'polypeptide(L)'
;MTITLSVVLIVVLTVVLYQDIMNRTIHITLPVSLFLIAMSINFISIDLDFYNILYNIAFVLINILGLTLYFSFKNKVFINPIDTFIGLGDIVFFIAITPLFTLKPFILFFIIGLLFSLLVHGVYSIFKNGKTIPLAGYLALFLMINVVAKSIFKINVLF
;
A
#
# COMPACT_ATOMS: atom_id res chain seq x y z
N MET A 1 9.18 -10.89 -20.48
CA MET A 1 7.91 -11.13 -19.76
C MET A 1 7.85 -10.40 -18.41
N THR A 2 8.94 -10.37 -17.65
CA THR A 2 9.03 -9.63 -16.38
C THR A 2 8.90 -8.12 -16.54
N ILE A 3 9.60 -7.52 -17.52
CA ILE A 3 9.58 -6.06 -17.77
C ILE A 3 8.18 -5.58 -18.20
N THR A 4 7.50 -6.33 -19.06
CA THR A 4 6.14 -6.01 -19.53
C THR A 4 5.14 -5.97 -18.37
N LEU A 5 5.24 -6.90 -17.42
CA LEU A 5 4.40 -6.92 -16.23
C LEU A 5 4.71 -5.77 -15.26
N SER A 6 5.99 -5.41 -15.11
CA SER A 6 6.41 -4.25 -14.31
C SER A 6 5.86 -2.93 -14.88
N VAL A 7 5.85 -2.77 -16.20
CA VAL A 7 5.27 -1.58 -16.85
C VAL A 7 3.77 -1.50 -16.60
N VAL A 8 3.05 -2.62 -16.72
CA VAL A 8 1.60 -2.66 -16.42
C VAL A 8 1.34 -2.30 -14.96
N LEU A 9 2.13 -2.83 -14.02
CA LEU A 9 2.01 -2.50 -12.60
C LEU A 9 2.26 -1.00 -12.33
N ILE A 10 3.26 -0.41 -12.98
CA ILE A 10 3.54 1.04 -12.89
C ILE A 10 2.36 1.86 -13.40
N VAL A 11 1.75 1.48 -14.52
CA VAL A 11 0.58 2.18 -15.08
C VAL A 11 -0.58 2.15 -14.08
N VAL A 12 -0.88 0.98 -13.50
CA VAL A 12 -1.97 0.86 -12.51
C VAL A 12 -1.66 1.66 -11.24
N LEU A 13 -0.42 1.63 -10.74
CA LEU A 13 0.00 2.46 -9.60
C LEU A 13 -0.15 3.95 -9.89
N THR A 14 0.15 4.38 -11.11
CA THR A 14 -0.01 5.78 -11.53
C THR A 14 -1.48 6.18 -11.54
N VAL A 15 -2.38 5.28 -11.98
CA VAL A 15 -3.83 5.52 -11.93
C VAL A 15 -4.35 5.57 -10.48
N VAL A 16 -3.85 4.70 -9.60
CA VAL A 16 -4.17 4.72 -8.15
C VAL A 16 -3.70 6.04 -7.53
N LEU A 17 -2.48 6.48 -7.81
CA LEU A 17 -1.92 7.74 -7.34
C LEU A 17 -2.75 8.93 -7.82
N TYR A 18 -3.11 8.95 -9.12
CA TYR A 18 -3.92 10.02 -9.68
C TYR A 18 -5.32 10.08 -9.04
N GLN A 19 -5.98 8.94 -8.85
CA GLN A 19 -7.29 8.89 -8.21
C GLN A 19 -7.26 9.27 -6.73
N ASP A 20 -6.25 8.80 -5.99
CA ASP A 20 -6.14 9.08 -4.56
C ASP A 20 -5.84 10.57 -4.30
N ILE A 21 -5.02 11.20 -5.16
CA ILE A 21 -4.74 12.64 -5.08
C ILE A 21 -5.94 13.50 -5.52
N MET A 22 -6.63 13.12 -6.61
CA MET A 22 -7.67 13.97 -7.21
C MET A 22 -9.04 13.79 -6.57
N ASN A 23 -9.49 12.54 -6.39
CA ASN A 23 -10.87 12.24 -5.99
C ASN A 23 -11.00 11.90 -4.50
N ARG A 24 -9.90 11.63 -3.78
CA ARG A 24 -9.88 11.22 -2.36
C ARG A 24 -10.81 10.02 -2.05
N THR A 25 -11.26 9.33 -3.08
CA THR A 25 -12.12 8.15 -3.02
C THR A 25 -11.55 7.16 -4.01
N ILE A 26 -10.95 6.10 -3.49
CA ILE A 26 -10.47 4.99 -4.31
C ILE A 26 -11.68 4.10 -4.57
N HIS A 27 -12.07 3.95 -5.84
CA HIS A 27 -13.04 2.92 -6.20
C HIS A 27 -12.40 1.54 -5.98
N ILE A 28 -13.10 0.66 -5.25
CA ILE A 28 -12.68 -0.71 -4.89
C ILE A 28 -12.18 -1.51 -6.10
N THR A 29 -12.67 -1.20 -7.30
CA THR A 29 -12.27 -1.84 -8.56
C THR A 29 -10.77 -1.74 -8.87
N LEU A 30 -10.11 -0.62 -8.50
CA LEU A 30 -8.69 -0.41 -8.81
C LEU A 30 -7.75 -1.23 -7.92
N PRO A 31 -7.87 -1.20 -6.58
CA PRO A 31 -7.11 -2.10 -5.72
C PRO A 31 -7.34 -3.58 -6.04
N VAL A 32 -8.56 -3.97 -6.41
CA VAL A 32 -8.87 -5.34 -6.84
C VAL A 32 -8.12 -5.70 -8.13
N SER A 33 -8.10 -4.79 -9.13
CA SER A 33 -7.30 -5.01 -10.35
C SER A 33 -5.81 -5.13 -10.05
N LEU A 34 -5.30 -4.34 -9.09
CA LEU A 34 -3.91 -4.37 -8.66
C LEU A 34 -3.56 -5.68 -7.95
N PHE A 35 -4.47 -6.22 -7.13
CA PHE A 35 -4.31 -7.54 -6.51
C PHE A 35 -4.21 -8.67 -7.55
N LEU A 36 -5.08 -8.66 -8.57
CA LEU A 36 -5.07 -9.68 -9.62
C LEU A 36 -3.77 -9.65 -10.44
N ILE A 37 -3.26 -8.45 -10.72
CA ILE A 37 -1.99 -8.26 -11.43
C ILE A 37 -0.83 -8.70 -10.54
N ALA A 38 -0.83 -8.33 -9.26
CA ALA A 38 0.17 -8.76 -8.30
C ALA A 38 0.22 -10.29 -8.16
N MET A 39 -0.94 -10.96 -8.10
CA MET A 39 -1.03 -12.41 -8.04
C MET A 39 -0.53 -13.06 -9.33
N SER A 40 -0.82 -12.48 -10.50
CA SER A 40 -0.33 -12.95 -11.79
C SER A 40 1.20 -12.84 -11.89
N ILE A 41 1.79 -11.75 -11.38
CA ILE A 41 3.25 -11.58 -11.30
C ILE A 41 3.87 -12.65 -10.39
N ASN A 42 3.21 -12.93 -9.26
CA ASN A 42 3.67 -13.91 -8.30
C ASN A 42 3.83 -15.31 -8.92
N PHE A 43 2.77 -15.79 -9.59
CA PHE A 43 2.74 -17.08 -10.27
C PHE A 43 3.80 -17.25 -11.36
N ILE A 44 4.29 -16.15 -11.93
CA ILE A 44 5.22 -16.17 -13.06
C ILE A 44 6.68 -15.96 -12.61
N SER A 45 6.91 -15.22 -11.52
CA SER A 45 8.23 -14.62 -11.27
C SER A 45 8.79 -14.78 -9.86
N ILE A 46 7.95 -15.01 -8.84
CA ILE A 46 8.36 -14.83 -7.44
C ILE A 46 8.22 -16.12 -6.63
N ASP A 47 7.47 -17.12 -7.11
CA ASP A 47 7.22 -18.41 -6.42
C ASP A 47 6.92 -18.20 -4.91
N LEU A 48 6.07 -17.22 -4.58
CA LEU A 48 5.70 -17.05 -3.17
C LEU A 48 4.66 -18.07 -2.80
N ASP A 49 4.94 -18.79 -1.72
CA ASP A 49 3.93 -19.61 -1.06
C ASP A 49 2.72 -18.77 -0.65
N PHE A 50 1.52 -19.35 -0.82
CA PHE A 50 0.25 -18.79 -0.33
C PHE A 50 0.31 -18.42 1.16
N TYR A 51 1.14 -19.12 1.94
CA TYR A 51 1.39 -18.80 3.34
C TYR A 51 1.97 -17.39 3.55
N ASN A 52 2.84 -16.90 2.66
CA ASN A 52 3.38 -15.55 2.75
C ASN A 52 2.30 -14.49 2.54
N ILE A 53 1.40 -14.70 1.58
CA ILE A 53 0.25 -13.81 1.34
C ILE A 53 -0.64 -13.77 2.59
N LEU A 54 -0.94 -14.93 3.17
CA LEU A 54 -1.75 -15.03 4.38
C LEU A 54 -1.09 -14.34 5.57
N TYR A 55 0.22 -14.49 5.76
CA TYR A 55 0.94 -13.80 6.83
C TYR A 55 0.99 -12.29 6.63
N ASN A 56 1.14 -11.79 5.39
CA ASN A 56 1.07 -10.36 5.11
C ASN A 56 -0.31 -9.78 5.43
N ILE A 57 -1.38 -10.47 5.03
CA ILE A 57 -2.76 -10.08 5.35
C ILE A 57 -2.98 -10.08 6.88
N ALA A 58 -2.54 -11.14 7.56
CA ALA A 58 -2.64 -11.25 9.01
C ALA A 58 -1.88 -10.11 9.72
N PHE A 59 -0.71 -9.74 9.22
CA PHE A 59 0.05 -8.60 9.74
C PHE A 59 -0.73 -7.29 9.61
N VAL A 60 -1.33 -7.01 8.46
CA VAL A 60 -2.17 -5.81 8.26
C VAL A 60 -3.37 -5.82 9.21
N LEU A 61 -4.06 -6.96 9.33
CA LEU A 61 -5.21 -7.09 10.23
C LEU A 61 -4.84 -6.88 11.70
N ILE A 62 -3.71 -7.43 12.16
CA ILE A 62 -3.20 -7.22 13.52
C ILE A 62 -2.93 -5.73 13.78
N ASN A 63 -2.34 -5.01 12.82
CA ASN A 63 -2.10 -3.58 12.95
C ASN A 63 -3.41 -2.78 13.05
N ILE A 64 -4.41 -3.11 12.22
CA ILE A 64 -5.73 -2.46 12.25
C ILE A 64 -6.45 -2.76 13.58
N LEU A 65 -6.41 -4.01 14.04
CA LEU A 65 -6.98 -4.40 15.32
C LEU A 65 -6.30 -3.68 16.49
N GLY A 66 -4.96 -3.59 16.49
CA GLY A 66 -4.21 -2.83 17.49
C GLY A 66 -4.60 -1.35 17.52
N LEU A 67 -4.75 -0.73 16.35
CA LEU A 67 -5.24 0.66 16.22
C LEU A 67 -6.67 0.82 16.72
N THR A 68 -7.54 -0.13 16.39
CA THR A 68 -8.95 -0.14 16.80
C THR A 68 -9.07 -0.26 18.31
N LEU A 69 -8.33 -1.20 18.92
CA LEU A 69 -8.26 -1.37 20.36
C LEU A 69 -7.72 -0.10 21.02
N TYR A 70 -6.61 0.46 20.52
CA TYR A 70 -6.02 1.67 21.08
C TYR A 70 -7.01 2.84 21.12
N PHE A 71 -7.69 3.13 20.00
CA PHE A 71 -8.68 4.21 19.96
C PHE A 71 -9.93 3.89 20.78
N SER A 72 -10.39 2.64 20.77
CA SER A 72 -11.54 2.20 21.56
C SER A 72 -11.27 2.37 23.07
N PHE A 73 -10.10 1.94 23.55
CA PHE A 73 -9.71 2.13 24.95
C PHE A 73 -9.52 3.62 25.31
N LYS A 74 -8.93 4.42 24.42
CA LYS A 74 -8.66 5.84 24.66
C LYS A 74 -9.93 6.68 24.68
N ASN A 75 -10.88 6.41 23.78
CA ASN A 75 -12.09 7.21 23.63
C ASN A 75 -13.32 6.60 24.34
N LYS A 76 -13.20 5.41 24.95
CA LYS A 76 -14.28 4.66 25.62
C LYS A 76 -15.53 4.42 24.75
N VAL A 77 -15.38 4.53 23.45
CA VAL A 77 -16.43 4.31 22.44
C VAL A 77 -15.82 3.43 21.37
N PHE A 78 -16.57 2.43 20.90
CA PHE A 78 -16.19 1.64 19.73
C PHE A 78 -16.22 2.53 18.48
N ILE A 79 -15.11 3.21 18.24
CA ILE A 79 -14.91 3.99 17.02
C ILE A 79 -14.22 3.06 16.04
N ASN A 80 -14.84 2.83 14.89
CA ASN A 80 -14.21 2.09 13.80
C ASN A 80 -13.12 2.99 13.16
N PRO A 81 -11.81 2.76 13.39
CA PRO A 81 -10.76 3.60 12.83
C PRO A 81 -10.68 3.50 11.32
N ILE A 82 -11.26 2.45 10.75
CA ILE A 82 -11.32 2.21 9.31
C ILE A 82 -12.12 3.31 8.61
N ASP A 83 -13.29 3.68 9.16
CA ASP A 83 -14.14 4.72 8.55
C ASP A 83 -13.73 6.13 8.93
N THR A 84 -13.01 6.30 10.05
CA THR A 84 -12.71 7.61 10.64
C THR A 84 -11.29 8.12 10.39
N PHE A 85 -10.29 7.24 10.31
CA PHE A 85 -8.88 7.64 10.26
C PHE A 85 -8.09 7.05 9.10
N ILE A 86 -8.34 5.79 8.74
CA ILE A 86 -7.50 5.04 7.78
C ILE A 86 -8.15 5.00 6.39
N GLY A 87 -9.47 5.05 6.28
CA GLY A 87 -10.16 4.90 5.00
C GLY A 87 -10.08 3.46 4.47
N LEU A 88 -11.20 2.95 3.96
CA LEU A 88 -11.25 1.60 3.39
C LEU A 88 -10.28 1.41 2.21
N GLY A 89 -10.06 2.46 1.41
CA GLY A 89 -9.18 2.42 0.24
C GLY A 89 -7.73 2.05 0.57
N ASP A 90 -7.18 2.60 1.66
CA ASP A 90 -5.80 2.35 2.07
C ASP A 90 -5.59 0.90 2.52
N ILE A 91 -6.57 0.33 3.23
CA ILE A 91 -6.55 -1.08 3.65
C ILE A 91 -6.63 -2.00 2.43
N VAL A 92 -7.53 -1.71 1.48
CA VAL A 92 -7.65 -2.53 0.27
C VAL A 92 -6.36 -2.41 -0.56
N PHE A 93 -5.71 -1.24 -0.59
CA PHE A 93 -4.40 -1.09 -1.23
C PHE A 93 -3.32 -1.94 -0.57
N PHE A 94 -3.23 -1.94 0.76
CA PHE A 94 -2.28 -2.81 1.48
C PHE A 94 -2.51 -4.29 1.17
N ILE A 95 -3.77 -4.73 1.12
CA ILE A 95 -4.12 -6.09 0.73
C ILE A 95 -3.71 -6.35 -0.72
N ALA A 96 -3.95 -5.39 -1.63
CA ALA A 96 -3.65 -5.53 -3.05
C ALA A 96 -2.16 -5.78 -3.35
N ILE A 97 -1.28 -5.18 -2.55
CA ILE A 97 0.18 -5.34 -2.73
C ILE A 97 0.75 -6.57 -2.01
N THR A 98 -0.02 -7.25 -1.15
CA THR A 98 0.47 -8.43 -0.40
C THR A 98 1.07 -9.55 -1.26
N PRO A 99 0.58 -9.86 -2.48
CA PRO A 99 1.16 -10.91 -3.32
C PRO A 99 2.51 -10.53 -3.93
N LEU A 100 2.95 -9.28 -3.80
CA LEU A 100 4.23 -8.86 -4.35
C LEU A 100 5.38 -9.21 -3.39
N PHE A 101 5.14 -9.22 -2.08
CA PHE A 101 6.19 -9.23 -1.05
C PHE A 101 6.21 -10.53 -0.24
N THR A 102 7.41 -10.96 0.20
CA THR A 102 7.54 -11.85 1.37
C THR A 102 7.30 -11.06 2.67
N LEU A 103 7.13 -11.75 3.80
CA LEU A 103 6.80 -11.10 5.07
C LEU A 103 7.81 -10.04 5.54
N LYS A 104 9.12 -10.34 5.50
CA LYS A 104 10.13 -9.39 5.99
C LYS A 104 10.17 -8.11 5.17
N PRO A 105 10.24 -8.16 3.83
CA PRO A 105 10.23 -6.94 3.03
C PRO A 105 8.88 -6.23 3.03
N PHE A 106 7.77 -6.95 3.21
CA PHE A 106 6.46 -6.34 3.42
C PHE A 106 6.43 -5.47 4.68
N ILE A 107 6.96 -5.96 5.80
CA ILE A 107 7.04 -5.19 7.07
C ILE A 107 7.94 -3.97 6.89
N LEU A 108 9.09 -4.11 6.25
CA LEU A 108 10.00 -2.99 5.97
C LEU A 108 9.33 -1.95 5.07
N PHE A 109 8.68 -2.39 3.99
CA PHE A 109 7.92 -1.52 3.09
C PHE A 109 6.80 -0.79 3.85
N PHE A 110 6.08 -1.49 4.73
CA PHE A 110 5.02 -0.90 5.55
C PHE A 110 5.58 0.22 6.44
N ILE A 111 6.64 -0.05 7.22
CA ILE A 111 7.21 0.95 8.15
C ILE A 111 7.82 2.13 7.40
N ILE A 112 8.68 1.86 6.41
CA ILE A 112 9.37 2.91 5.64
C ILE A 112 8.38 3.70 4.79
N GLY A 113 7.40 3.02 4.19
CA GLY A 113 6.35 3.65 3.40
C GLY A 113 5.45 4.56 4.23
N LEU A 114 5.09 4.15 5.45
CA LEU A 114 4.36 5.02 6.38
C LEU A 114 5.18 6.24 6.79
N LEU A 115 6.47 6.08 7.11
CA LEU A 115 7.37 7.20 7.40
C LEU A 115 7.51 8.14 6.20
N PHE A 116 7.67 7.59 5.01
CA PHE A 116 7.74 8.35 3.76
C PHE A 116 6.45 9.13 3.52
N SER A 117 5.29 8.50 3.66
CA SER A 117 3.99 9.16 3.53
C SER A 117 3.84 10.32 4.53
N LEU A 118 4.24 10.12 5.79
CA LEU A 118 4.23 11.16 6.80
C LEU A 118 5.16 12.33 6.45
N LEU A 119 6.37 12.05 5.95
CA LEU A 119 7.31 13.09 5.54
C LEU A 119 6.79 13.88 4.33
N VAL A 120 6.31 13.19 3.29
CA VAL A 120 5.78 13.83 2.08
C VAL A 120 4.53 14.65 2.41
N HIS A 121 3.61 14.10 3.19
CA HIS A 121 2.43 14.84 3.62
C HIS A 121 2.80 16.01 4.54
N GLY A 122 3.77 15.84 5.44
CA GLY A 122 4.27 16.92 6.30
C GLY A 122 4.81 18.10 5.50
N VAL A 123 5.63 17.82 4.47
CA VAL A 123 6.11 18.86 3.54
C VAL A 123 4.96 19.46 2.74
N TYR A 124 4.03 18.64 2.23
CA TYR A 124 2.90 19.13 1.43
C TYR A 124 1.89 19.97 2.24
N SER A 125 1.68 19.62 3.51
CA SER A 125 0.80 20.32 4.44
C SER A 125 1.25 21.77 4.68
N ILE A 126 2.56 22.04 4.61
CA ILE A 126 3.12 23.40 4.66
C ILE A 126 2.61 24.25 3.48
N PHE A 127 2.34 23.64 2.33
CA PHE A 127 1.92 24.34 1.10
C PHE A 127 0.40 24.34 0.87
N LYS A 128 -0.36 23.40 1.46
CA LYS A 128 -1.81 23.31 1.24
C LYS A 128 -2.55 22.66 2.43
N ASN A 129 -3.60 23.32 2.92
CA ASN A 129 -4.49 22.84 3.99
C ASN A 129 -5.44 21.70 3.52
N GLY A 130 -4.88 20.58 3.08
CA GLY A 130 -5.65 19.38 2.76
C GLY A 130 -5.97 18.59 4.03
N LYS A 131 -7.26 18.51 4.40
CA LYS A 131 -7.73 17.84 5.64
C LYS A 131 -7.50 16.30 5.72
N THR A 132 -7.08 15.63 4.66
CA THR A 132 -6.93 14.16 4.62
C THR A 132 -5.63 13.77 3.92
N ILE A 133 -4.98 12.73 4.44
CA ILE A 133 -3.70 12.20 3.93
C ILE A 133 -4.01 11.13 2.87
N PRO A 134 -3.62 11.30 1.59
CA PRO A 134 -3.74 10.27 0.56
C PRO A 134 -2.62 9.22 0.74
N LEU A 135 -2.82 8.30 1.69
CA LEU A 135 -1.81 7.34 2.11
C LEU A 135 -1.51 6.31 1.02
N ALA A 136 -2.53 5.71 0.40
CA ALA A 136 -2.37 4.77 -0.71
C ALA A 136 -1.62 5.39 -1.89
N GLY A 137 -1.85 6.66 -2.21
CA GLY A 137 -1.17 7.37 -3.28
C GLY A 137 0.33 7.52 -3.01
N TYR A 138 0.71 7.89 -1.79
CA TYR A 138 2.13 7.99 -1.41
C TYR A 138 2.81 6.62 -1.34
N LEU A 139 2.11 5.59 -0.86
CA LEU A 139 2.62 4.22 -0.87
C LEU A 139 2.76 3.68 -2.30
N ALA A 140 1.82 3.99 -3.20
CA ALA A 140 1.91 3.65 -4.62
C ALA A 140 3.11 4.32 -5.29
N LEU A 141 3.36 5.59 -4.98
CA LEU A 141 4.55 6.33 -5.43
C LEU A 141 5.82 5.64 -4.94
N PHE A 142 5.89 5.31 -3.64
CA PHE A 142 7.03 4.62 -3.06
C PHE A 142 7.26 3.23 -3.69
N LEU A 143 6.19 2.47 -3.96
CA LEU A 143 6.27 1.18 -4.65
C LEU A 143 6.75 1.33 -6.10
N MET A 144 6.27 2.35 -6.81
CA MET A 144 6.69 2.67 -8.18
C MET A 144 8.19 2.99 -8.25
N ILE A 145 8.72 3.80 -7.32
CA ILE A 145 10.16 4.08 -7.23
C ILE A 145 10.95 2.79 -7.04
N ASN A 146 10.52 1.91 -6.14
CA ASN A 146 11.20 0.64 -5.89
C ASN A 146 11.20 -0.29 -7.11
N VAL A 147 10.09 -0.37 -7.84
CA VAL A 147 9.98 -1.18 -9.07
C VAL A 147 10.89 -0.65 -10.17
N VAL A 148 10.91 0.67 -10.37
CA VAL A 148 11.80 1.32 -11.35
C VAL A 148 13.27 1.14 -10.97
N ALA A 149 13.61 1.30 -9.69
CA ALA A 149 14.97 1.10 -9.19
C ALA A 149 15.44 -0.35 -9.43
N LYS A 150 14.59 -1.34 -9.16
CA LYS A 150 14.89 -2.75 -9.46
C LYS A 150 15.06 -2.99 -10.95
N SER A 151 14.20 -2.42 -11.79
CA SER A 151 14.25 -2.64 -13.25
C SER A 151 15.48 -2.01 -13.90
N ILE A 152 15.91 -0.82 -13.45
CA ILE A 152 17.03 -0.08 -14.07
C ILE A 152 18.37 -0.51 -13.45
N PHE A 153 18.45 -0.59 -12.13
CA PHE A 153 19.72 -0.81 -11.43
C PHE A 153 19.98 -2.26 -11.04
N LYS A 154 18.99 -3.17 -11.20
CA LYS A 154 19.02 -4.54 -10.63
C LYS A 154 19.29 -4.58 -9.12
N ILE A 155 19.15 -3.46 -8.42
CA ILE A 155 19.33 -3.36 -6.98
C ILE A 155 18.02 -3.78 -6.34
N ASN A 156 18.08 -4.86 -5.55
CA ASN A 156 16.95 -5.37 -4.78
C ASN A 156 16.93 -4.63 -3.43
N VAL A 157 16.33 -3.44 -3.41
CA VAL A 157 16.28 -2.61 -2.20
C VAL A 157 15.27 -3.16 -1.18
N LEU A 158 14.17 -3.76 -1.66
CA LEU A 158 13.03 -4.18 -0.83
C LEU A 158 12.34 -5.47 -1.33
N PHE A 159 12.96 -6.20 -2.26
CA PHE A 159 12.49 -7.49 -2.79
C PHE A 159 13.68 -8.37 -3.14
#